data_AF-A0A9X1FB16-F1
#
_entry.id   AF-A0A9X1FB16-F1
#
_cell.length_a   1.000
_cell.length_b   1.000
_cell.length_c   1.000
_cell.angle_alpha   90.00
_cell.angle_beta   90.00
_cell.angle_gamma   90.00
#
_symmetry.space_group_name_H-M   'P 1'
#
loop_
_entity.id
_entity.type
_entity.pdbx_description
1 polymer ?
#
loop_
_entity_poly.entity_id
_entity_poly.type
_entity_poly.pdbx_seq_one_letter_code
_entity_poly.pdbx_strand_id
1 'polypeptide(L)'
;MTTKRITLLLLSLLLLFFLLFSLNKFSRKSNIELIIEKINEDYKGVVLDKFAPRDTKPTHLKIKTLDSQFNICPNKEVVKQATIGDSIIKIKDENYVYLIKNDGTKYRFFYTKISNETRNSKFFPKEWKNMWLESTKWDDK
;
A
#
# COMPACT_ATOMS: atom_id res chain seq x y z
N MET A 1 44.84 -29.29 -4.17
CA MET A 1 43.40 -29.58 -4.35
C MET A 1 42.49 -28.62 -3.55
N THR A 2 43.00 -27.95 -2.52
CA THR A 2 42.28 -27.02 -1.64
C THR A 2 41.95 -25.65 -2.27
N THR A 3 42.84 -25.07 -3.07
CA THR A 3 42.65 -23.74 -3.70
C THR A 3 41.50 -23.70 -4.72
N LYS A 4 41.31 -24.76 -5.51
CA LYS A 4 40.18 -24.90 -6.44
C LYS A 4 38.83 -24.97 -5.72
N ARG A 5 38.78 -25.60 -4.54
CA ARG A 5 37.56 -25.68 -3.72
C ARG A 5 37.23 -24.34 -3.09
N ILE A 6 38.24 -23.62 -2.57
CA ILE A 6 38.06 -22.29 -1.99
C ILE A 6 37.58 -21.29 -3.06
N THR A 7 38.18 -21.31 -4.25
CA THR A 7 37.75 -20.42 -5.36
C THR A 7 36.32 -20.72 -5.82
N LEU A 8 35.92 -22.00 -5.93
CA LEU A 8 34.54 -22.37 -6.24
C LEU A 8 33.54 -21.88 -5.17
N LEU A 9 33.91 -22.00 -3.89
CA LEU A 9 33.08 -21.52 -2.78
C LEU A 9 32.94 -19.98 -2.79
N LEU A 10 34.04 -19.25 -3.07
CA LEU A 10 33.98 -17.80 -3.18
C LEU A 10 33.10 -17.36 -4.36
N LEU A 11 33.19 -18.05 -5.50
CA LEU A 11 32.36 -17.77 -6.66
C LEU A 11 30.87 -18.04 -6.38
N SER A 12 30.55 -19.14 -5.68
CA SER A 12 29.17 -19.46 -5.32
C SER A 12 28.59 -18.47 -4.31
N LEU A 13 29.39 -18.03 -3.32
CA LEU A 13 29.01 -16.97 -2.38
C LEU A 13 28.75 -15.64 -3.10
N LEU A 14 29.61 -15.27 -4.05
CA LEU A 14 29.44 -14.07 -4.86
C LEU A 14 28.15 -14.15 -5.68
N LEU A 15 27.90 -15.27 -6.36
CA LEU A 15 26.67 -15.49 -7.14
C LEU A 15 25.42 -15.37 -6.25
N LEU A 16 25.45 -16.01 -5.07
CA LEU A 16 24.35 -15.95 -4.11
C LEU A 16 24.10 -14.52 -3.65
N PHE A 17 25.15 -13.75 -3.36
CA PHE A 17 25.03 -12.34 -3.01
C PHE A 17 24.36 -11.51 -4.11
N PHE A 18 24.77 -11.67 -5.37
CA PHE A 18 24.14 -10.98 -6.51
C PHE A 18 22.67 -11.37 -6.70
N LEU A 19 22.34 -12.64 -6.47
CA LEU A 19 20.97 -13.14 -6.57
C LEU A 19 20.07 -12.54 -5.47
N LEU A 20 20.54 -12.54 -4.21
CA LEU A 20 19.83 -11.90 -3.10
C LEU A 20 19.66 -10.39 -3.33
N PHE A 21 20.69 -9.71 -3.81
CA PHE A 21 20.62 -8.28 -4.15
C PHE A 21 19.58 -8.00 -5.24
N SER A 22 19.52 -8.84 -6.28
CA SER A 22 18.56 -8.72 -7.37
C SER A 22 17.13 -8.96 -6.91
N LEU A 23 16.89 -9.98 -6.07
CA LEU A 23 15.59 -10.26 -5.48
C LEU A 23 15.09 -9.10 -4.61
N ASN A 24 15.96 -8.53 -3.77
CA ASN A 24 15.60 -7.37 -2.95
C ASN A 24 15.20 -6.17 -3.80
N LYS A 25 15.94 -5.89 -4.88
CA LYS A 25 15.62 -4.80 -5.81
C LYS A 25 14.28 -5.02 -6.52
N PHE A 26 14.01 -6.25 -6.94
CA PHE A 26 12.75 -6.62 -7.58
C PHE A 26 11.57 -6.49 -6.61
N SER A 27 11.71 -7.00 -5.39
CA SER A 27 10.71 -6.87 -4.32
C SER A 27 10.39 -5.41 -4.01
N ARG A 28 11.41 -4.55 -3.89
CA ARG A 28 11.20 -3.12 -3.68
C ARG A 28 10.44 -2.46 -4.83
N LYS A 29 10.76 -2.80 -6.09
CA LYS A 29 10.03 -2.27 -7.25
C LYS A 29 8.56 -2.67 -7.21
N SER A 30 8.28 -3.97 -7.01
CA SER A 30 6.92 -4.51 -6.93
C SER A 30 6.09 -3.86 -5.82
N ASN A 31 6.66 -3.66 -4.63
CA ASN A 31 5.97 -2.97 -3.54
C ASN A 31 5.61 -1.51 -3.87
N ILE A 32 6.48 -0.79 -4.59
CA ILE A 32 6.23 0.58 -5.00
C ILE A 32 5.14 0.63 -6.07
N GLU A 33 5.14 -0.31 -7.02
CA GLU A 33 4.08 -0.45 -8.03
C GLU A 33 2.71 -0.67 -7.38
N LEU A 34 2.62 -1.53 -6.35
CA LEU A 34 1.38 -1.73 -5.59
C LEU A 34 0.90 -0.46 -4.86
N ILE A 35 1.82 0.36 -4.35
CA ILE A 35 1.48 1.65 -3.72
C ILE A 35 0.93 2.61 -4.77
N ILE A 36 1.55 2.66 -5.95
CA ILE A 36 1.10 3.51 -7.06
C ILE A 36 -0.27 3.08 -7.55
N GLU A 37 -0.49 1.77 -7.72
CA GLU A 37 -1.78 1.20 -8.10
C GLU A 37 -2.88 1.63 -7.14
N LYS A 38 -2.66 1.48 -5.83
CA LYS A 38 -3.59 1.95 -4.78
C LYS A 38 -3.89 3.45 -4.84
N ILE A 39 -2.92 4.27 -5.20
CA ILE A 39 -3.13 5.72 -5.36
C ILE A 39 -3.94 6.01 -6.62
N ASN A 40 -3.74 5.25 -7.70
CA ASN A 40 -4.45 5.37 -8.97
C ASN A 40 -5.89 4.84 -8.94
N GLU A 41 -6.22 3.96 -7.99
CA GLU A 41 -7.59 3.46 -7.82
C GLU A 41 -8.59 4.60 -7.58
N ASP A 42 -9.79 4.47 -8.13
CA ASP A 42 -10.94 5.29 -7.83
C ASP A 42 -12.19 4.45 -7.60
N TYR A 43 -13.05 4.92 -6.70
CA TYR A 43 -14.36 4.32 -6.47
C TYR A 43 -15.23 5.21 -5.60
N LYS A 44 -16.54 5.02 -5.76
CA LYS A 44 -17.57 5.59 -4.89
C LYS A 44 -18.57 4.50 -4.56
N GLY A 45 -18.75 4.23 -3.28
CA GLY A 45 -19.62 3.15 -2.84
C GLY A 45 -20.04 3.25 -1.39
N VAL A 46 -20.70 2.20 -0.92
CA VAL A 46 -21.19 2.03 0.45
C VAL A 46 -20.49 0.85 1.10
N VAL A 47 -20.09 0.99 2.35
CA VAL A 47 -19.49 -0.09 3.14
C VAL A 47 -20.57 -1.12 3.47
N LEU A 48 -20.38 -2.35 2.99
CA LEU A 48 -21.28 -3.47 3.27
C LEU A 48 -20.81 -4.30 4.47
N ASP A 49 -19.49 -4.48 4.61
CA ASP A 49 -18.92 -5.36 5.62
C ASP A 49 -17.47 -4.99 5.95
N LYS A 50 -17.00 -5.46 7.11
CA LYS A 50 -15.64 -5.30 7.62
C LYS A 50 -15.08 -6.67 7.98
N PHE A 51 -14.00 -7.08 7.33
CA PHE A 51 -13.45 -8.43 7.52
C PHE A 51 -11.92 -8.44 7.57
N ALA A 52 -11.37 -9.58 7.95
CA ALA A 52 -9.94 -9.87 7.87
C ALA A 52 -9.74 -11.26 7.22
N PRO A 53 -8.79 -11.42 6.28
CA PRO A 53 -8.46 -12.72 5.70
C PRO A 53 -7.83 -13.71 6.70
N ARG A 54 -7.38 -13.22 7.86
CA ARG A 54 -6.75 -13.98 8.94
C ARG A 54 -7.48 -13.69 10.24
N ASP A 55 -7.33 -14.56 11.23
CA ASP A 55 -7.90 -14.38 12.57
C ASP A 55 -7.26 -13.21 13.33
N THR A 56 -7.70 -12.00 12.97
CA THR A 56 -7.19 -10.71 13.41
C THR A 56 -8.31 -9.67 13.31
N LYS A 57 -8.06 -8.48 13.86
CA LYS A 57 -9.00 -7.36 13.70
C LYS A 57 -9.24 -7.05 12.21
N PRO A 58 -10.44 -6.58 11.83
CA PRO A 58 -10.75 -6.23 10.45
C PRO A 58 -9.70 -5.31 9.83
N THR A 59 -9.30 -5.66 8.61
CA THR A 59 -8.29 -4.93 7.80
C THR A 59 -8.82 -4.58 6.41
N HIS A 60 -9.95 -5.16 6.02
CA HIS A 60 -10.56 -5.00 4.71
C HIS A 60 -12.00 -4.52 4.86
N LEU A 61 -12.46 -3.81 3.84
CA LEU A 61 -13.86 -3.44 3.69
C LEU A 61 -14.42 -4.08 2.44
N LYS A 62 -15.63 -4.63 2.52
CA LYS A 62 -16.42 -4.96 1.34
C LYS A 62 -17.25 -3.76 0.98
N ILE A 63 -17.14 -3.28 -0.26
CA ILE A 63 -17.85 -2.09 -0.73
C ILE A 63 -18.78 -2.44 -1.90
N LYS A 64 -19.91 -1.75 -1.95
CA LYS A 64 -20.85 -1.80 -3.07
C LYS A 64 -20.83 -0.48 -3.81
N THR A 65 -20.51 -0.53 -5.10
CA THR A 65 -20.66 0.60 -6.02
C THR A 65 -21.98 0.46 -6.79
N LEU A 66 -22.24 1.35 -7.75
CA LEU A 66 -23.41 1.24 -8.62
C LEU A 66 -23.37 -0.04 -9.46
N ASP A 67 -22.19 -0.41 -9.95
CA ASP A 67 -22.01 -1.47 -10.96
C ASP A 67 -21.54 -2.81 -10.38
N SER A 68 -20.93 -2.82 -9.19
CA SER A 68 -20.30 -4.03 -8.66
C SER A 68 -20.13 -4.04 -7.13
N GLN A 69 -19.63 -5.16 -6.62
CA GLN A 69 -19.14 -5.28 -5.25
C GLN A 69 -17.72 -5.82 -5.28
N PHE A 70 -16.84 -5.23 -4.48
CA PHE A 70 -15.47 -5.69 -4.37
C PHE A 70 -14.88 -5.34 -3.00
N ASN A 71 -13.70 -5.90 -2.73
CA ASN A 71 -13.01 -5.74 -1.46
C ASN A 71 -11.88 -4.72 -1.61
N ILE A 72 -11.70 -3.88 -0.60
CA ILE A 72 -10.60 -2.91 -0.52
C ILE A 72 -9.81 -3.12 0.78
N CYS A 73 -8.54 -2.71 0.77
CA CYS A 73 -7.63 -2.77 1.90
C CYS A 73 -7.07 -1.37 2.21
N PRO A 74 -7.90 -0.45 2.75
CA PRO A 74 -7.46 0.90 3.07
C PRO A 74 -6.58 0.91 4.33
N ASN A 75 -6.03 2.08 4.66
CA ASN A 75 -5.38 2.30 5.94
C ASN A 75 -6.27 1.84 7.12
N LYS A 76 -5.65 1.25 8.14
CA LYS A 76 -6.28 0.80 9.38
C LYS A 76 -7.20 1.84 10.03
N GLU A 77 -6.86 3.13 9.98
CA GLU A 77 -7.72 4.18 10.55
C GLU A 77 -9.05 4.31 9.81
N VAL A 78 -9.05 4.12 8.49
CA VAL A 78 -10.28 4.09 7.68
C VAL A 78 -11.13 2.91 8.09
N VAL A 79 -10.54 1.72 8.20
CA VAL A 79 -11.26 0.51 8.63
C VAL A 79 -11.80 0.67 10.05
N LYS A 80 -11.04 1.27 10.95
CA LYS A 80 -11.46 1.51 12.34
C LYS A 80 -12.67 2.44 12.40
N GLN A 81 -12.63 3.53 11.63
CA GLN A 81 -13.69 4.54 11.63
C GLN A 81 -14.90 4.15 10.81
N ALA A 82 -14.77 3.33 9.76
CA ALA A 82 -15.88 2.92 8.92
C ALA A 82 -16.93 2.08 9.66
N THR A 83 -18.19 2.37 9.40
CA THR A 83 -19.37 1.61 9.83
C THR A 83 -20.10 1.09 8.59
N ILE A 84 -20.79 -0.04 8.72
CA ILE A 84 -21.66 -0.56 7.64
C ILE A 84 -22.74 0.49 7.34
N GLY A 85 -22.96 0.76 6.05
CA GLY A 85 -23.86 1.81 5.56
C GLY A 85 -23.18 3.15 5.28
N ASP A 86 -21.97 3.39 5.79
CA ASP A 86 -21.22 4.61 5.46
C ASP A 86 -20.87 4.65 3.97
N SER A 87 -20.89 5.85 3.38
CA SER A 87 -20.39 6.07 2.03
C SER A 87 -18.88 6.27 2.05
N ILE A 88 -18.18 5.70 1.08
CA ILE A 88 -16.73 5.81 0.93
C ILE A 88 -16.38 6.24 -0.50
N ILE A 89 -15.46 7.19 -0.61
CA ILE A 89 -15.03 7.78 -1.89
C ILE A 89 -13.51 7.82 -1.94
N LYS A 90 -12.93 7.21 -2.96
CA LYS A 90 -11.52 7.28 -3.31
C LYS A 90 -11.40 7.95 -4.68
N ILE A 91 -10.61 9.01 -4.76
CA ILE A 91 -10.39 9.77 -6.00
C ILE A 91 -9.12 9.25 -6.66
N LYS A 92 -9.16 9.12 -7.99
CA LYS A 92 -8.01 8.77 -8.82
C LYS A 92 -6.85 9.73 -8.58
N ASP A 93 -5.62 9.20 -8.59
CA ASP A 93 -4.37 9.94 -8.44
C ASP A 93 -4.25 10.73 -7.12
N GLU A 94 -5.09 10.42 -6.13
CA GLU A 94 -5.10 11.04 -4.80
C GLU A 94 -4.87 9.99 -3.71
N ASN A 95 -3.92 10.24 -2.81
CA ASN A 95 -3.67 9.34 -1.67
C ASN A 95 -4.64 9.58 -0.49
N TYR A 96 -5.83 10.13 -0.76
CA TYR A 96 -6.87 10.31 0.25
C TYR A 96 -8.08 9.43 -0.02
N VAL A 97 -8.72 9.03 1.06
CA VAL A 97 -10.06 8.45 1.03
C VAL A 97 -10.98 9.25 1.93
N TYR A 98 -12.21 9.46 1.46
CA TYR A 98 -13.24 10.16 2.18
C TYR A 98 -14.28 9.16 2.68
N LEU A 99 -14.60 9.26 3.97
CA LEU A 99 -15.66 8.49 4.60
C LEU A 99 -16.77 9.47 4.99
N ILE A 100 -17.99 9.22 4.51
CA ILE A 100 -19.16 10.04 4.76
C ILE A 100 -20.14 9.21 5.58
N LYS A 101 -20.43 9.69 6.79
CA LYS A 101 -21.35 9.08 7.74
C LYS A 101 -22.80 9.33 7.36
N ASN A 102 -23.70 8.56 7.95
CA ASN A 102 -25.16 8.71 7.76
C ASN A 102 -25.70 10.09 8.19
N ASP A 103 -25.03 10.76 9.14
CA ASP A 103 -25.36 12.12 9.57
C ASP A 103 -24.80 13.21 8.63
N GLY A 104 -24.11 12.82 7.55
CA GLY A 104 -23.44 13.72 6.60
C GLY A 104 -22.02 14.12 6.99
N THR A 105 -21.52 13.71 8.17
CA THR A 105 -20.16 14.04 8.60
C THR A 105 -19.14 13.41 7.67
N LYS A 106 -18.20 14.21 7.18
CA LYS A 106 -17.17 13.80 6.22
C LYS A 106 -15.79 13.77 6.89
N TYR A 107 -15.17 12.60 6.91
CA TYR A 107 -13.80 12.38 7.34
C TYR A 107 -12.87 12.20 6.14
N ARG A 108 -11.63 12.67 6.25
CA ARG A 108 -10.57 12.48 5.26
C ARG A 108 -9.39 11.75 5.91
N PHE A 109 -8.95 10.68 5.28
CA PHE A 109 -7.80 9.87 5.72
C PHE A 109 -6.83 9.63 4.57
N PHE A 110 -5.58 9.29 4.87
CA PHE A 110 -4.68 8.73 3.86
C PHE A 110 -5.11 7.32 3.50
N TYR A 111 -5.07 6.98 2.21
CA TYR A 111 -5.42 5.65 1.74
C TYR A 111 -4.30 4.64 2.01
N THR A 112 -3.06 5.00 1.66
CA THR A 112 -1.87 4.19 1.95
C THR A 112 -0.75 5.04 2.55
N LYS A 113 0.11 4.39 3.36
CA LYS A 113 1.33 5.02 3.89
C LYS A 113 2.37 5.09 2.77
N ILE A 114 3.04 6.22 2.63
CA ILE A 114 4.15 6.39 1.68
C ILE A 114 5.41 6.69 2.49
N SER A 115 6.33 5.72 2.56
CA SER A 115 7.59 5.92 3.27
C SER A 115 8.52 6.90 2.53
N ASN A 116 9.46 7.51 3.24
CA ASN A 116 10.53 8.33 2.67
C ASN A 116 11.33 7.53 1.62
N GLU A 117 11.61 6.25 1.90
CA GLU A 117 12.29 5.36 0.95
C GLU A 117 11.47 5.15 -0.34
N THR A 118 10.16 5.00 -0.21
CA THR A 118 9.24 4.86 -1.36
C THR A 118 9.19 6.15 -2.16
N ARG A 119 8.94 7.28 -1.50
CA ARG A 119 8.84 8.62 -2.10
C ARG A 119 10.10 8.99 -2.87
N ASN A 120 11.28 8.72 -2.30
CA ASN A 120 12.56 9.04 -2.92
C ASN A 120 13.02 8.00 -3.93
N SER A 121 12.31 6.89 -4.09
CA SER A 121 12.62 5.88 -5.09
C SER A 121 12.60 6.47 -6.51
N LYS A 122 13.39 5.84 -7.40
CA LYS A 122 13.36 6.12 -8.83
C LYS A 122 12.11 5.56 -9.54
N PHE A 123 11.42 4.63 -8.89
CA PHE A 123 10.20 3.99 -9.42
C PHE A 123 8.92 4.73 -9.02
N PHE A 124 9.01 5.72 -8.12
CA PHE A 124 7.86 6.51 -7.69
C PHE A 124 7.68 7.73 -8.61
N PRO A 125 6.44 8.08 -9.03
CA PRO A 125 6.17 9.20 -9.93
C PRO A 125 6.76 10.50 -9.40
N LYS A 126 7.40 11.29 -10.28
CA LYS A 126 8.15 12.49 -9.88
C LYS A 126 7.19 13.58 -9.41
N GLU A 127 6.07 13.71 -10.09
CA GLU A 127 4.95 14.60 -9.83
C GLU A 127 4.37 14.42 -8.42
N TRP A 128 4.37 13.19 -7.89
CA TRP A 128 3.81 12.89 -6.58
C TRP A 128 4.80 13.02 -5.43
N LYS A 129 6.10 13.25 -5.71
CA LYS A 129 7.13 13.30 -4.66
C LYS A 129 6.89 14.39 -3.63
N ASN A 130 6.22 15.47 -3.99
CA ASN A 130 5.90 16.57 -3.10
C ASN A 130 4.44 16.55 -2.59
N MET A 131 3.66 15.52 -2.96
CA MET A 131 2.26 15.38 -2.56
C MET A 131 2.12 14.54 -1.28
N TRP A 132 1.12 14.85 -0.45
CA TRP A 132 0.76 14.06 0.74
C TRP A 132 1.95 13.82 1.69
N LEU A 133 2.77 14.83 1.95
CA LEU A 133 3.99 14.73 2.77
C LEU A 133 3.69 14.17 4.17
N GLU A 134 2.52 14.46 4.68
CA GLU A 134 2.04 14.00 5.97
C GLU A 134 1.76 12.49 6.02
N SER A 135 1.61 11.81 4.87
CA SER A 135 1.55 10.33 4.79
C SER A 135 2.90 9.66 5.10
N THR A 136 3.96 10.46 5.22
CA THR A 136 5.34 10.04 5.50
C THR A 136 5.77 10.31 6.96
N LYS A 137 5.00 11.11 7.73
CA LYS A 137 5.31 11.53 9.11
C LYS A 137 5.49 10.41 10.15
N TRP A 138 5.29 9.16 9.78
CA TRP A 138 5.40 8.00 10.65
C TRP A 138 6.71 7.22 10.45
N ASP A 139 7.65 7.76 9.67
CA ASP A 139 8.98 7.15 9.48
C ASP A 139 10.03 7.69 10.48
N ASP A 140 9.71 8.75 11.22
CA ASP A 140 10.62 9.40 12.18
C ASP A 140 10.57 8.77 13.60
N LYS A 141 10.29 7.46 13.71
CA LYS A 141 10.32 6.72 14.98
C LYS A 141 11.23 5.51 14.91
#